data_AF-A0A8H4FI76-F1
#
_entry.id   AF-A0A8H4FI76-F1
#
_cell.length_a   1.000
_cell.length_b   1.000
_cell.length_c   1.000
_cell.angle_alpha   90.00
_cell.angle_beta   90.00
_cell.angle_gamma   90.00
#
_symmetry.space_group_name_H-M   'P 1'
#
loop_
_entity.id
_entity.type
_entity.pdbx_description
1 polymer ?
#
loop_
_entity_poly.entity_id
_entity_poly.type
_entity_poly.pdbx_seq_one_letter_code
_entity_poly.pdbx_strand_id
1 'polypeptide(L)'
;MSQTSTIVTASVAAAVTGLFAYAVYFDYNRRNKAEFRRELRRNERRQHKAEKEEAQLETVRQRQAIKQSVDDAKAEGFPDDVESREAFFLQQVSEGETLSADPTRAVEAALAFYKGLKVYPTPGDLIGIYDKTVPKPVLDVLAEMIAYDSTLNIGQYTGGVNANLSDMPTVGLD
;
A
#
# COMPACT_ATOMS: atom_id res chain seq x y z
N MET A 1 -31.00 5.58 38.44
CA MET A 1 -29.65 5.01 38.20
C MET A 1 -29.50 3.55 38.62
N SER A 2 -30.32 2.98 39.52
CA SER A 2 -30.19 1.57 39.95
C SER A 2 -30.57 0.55 38.87
N GLN A 3 -31.67 0.75 38.15
CA GLN A 3 -32.13 -0.21 37.13
C GLN A 3 -31.17 -0.34 35.92
N THR A 4 -30.57 0.76 35.48
CA THR A 4 -29.57 0.75 34.40
C THR A 4 -28.33 -0.06 34.80
N SER A 5 -27.87 0.09 36.04
CA SER A 5 -26.73 -0.68 36.58
C SER A 5 -27.06 -2.17 36.69
N THR A 6 -28.28 -2.52 37.11
CA THR A 6 -28.74 -3.92 37.17
C THR A 6 -28.84 -4.57 35.79
N ILE A 7 -29.35 -3.86 34.79
CA ILE A 7 -29.46 -4.37 33.41
C ILE A 7 -28.07 -4.58 32.80
N VAL A 8 -27.15 -3.63 32.96
CA VAL A 8 -25.76 -3.76 32.49
C VAL A 8 -25.06 -4.94 33.19
N THR A 9 -25.22 -5.08 34.50
CA THR A 9 -24.60 -6.19 35.25
C THR A 9 -25.16 -7.54 34.83
N ALA A 10 -26.48 -7.65 34.67
CA ALA A 10 -27.13 -8.90 34.25
C ALA A 10 -26.73 -9.29 32.81
N SER A 11 -26.64 -8.33 31.91
CA SER A 11 -26.25 -8.57 30.51
C SER A 11 -24.77 -8.96 30.36
N VAL A 12 -23.87 -8.30 31.11
CA VAL A 12 -22.45 -8.71 31.16
C VAL A 12 -22.30 -10.11 31.76
N ALA A 13 -23.00 -10.41 32.86
CA ALA A 13 -22.96 -11.73 33.48
C ALA A 13 -23.44 -12.83 32.50
N ALA A 14 -24.55 -12.59 31.79
CA ALA A 14 -25.06 -13.51 30.79
C ALA A 14 -24.08 -13.74 29.62
N ALA A 15 -23.43 -12.67 29.12
CA ALA A 15 -22.44 -12.77 28.06
C ALA A 15 -21.22 -13.60 28.48
N VAL A 16 -20.69 -13.35 29.69
CA VAL A 16 -19.55 -14.11 30.24
C VAL A 16 -19.89 -15.59 30.41
N THR A 17 -21.06 -15.91 30.97
CA THR A 17 -21.52 -17.30 31.10
C THR A 17 -21.67 -17.98 29.74
N GLY A 18 -22.21 -17.28 28.74
CA GLY A 18 -22.34 -17.78 27.37
C GLY A 18 -20.99 -18.11 26.73
N LEU A 19 -20.01 -17.21 26.84
CA LEU A 19 -18.64 -17.44 26.34
C LEU A 19 -17.97 -18.62 27.05
N PHE A 20 -18.12 -18.74 28.36
CA PHE A 20 -17.56 -19.84 29.13
C PHE A 20 -18.17 -21.19 28.74
N ALA A 21 -19.50 -21.26 28.62
CA ALA A 21 -20.20 -22.46 28.17
C ALA A 21 -19.74 -22.87 26.76
N TYR A 22 -19.58 -21.91 25.85
CA TYR A 22 -19.05 -22.17 24.51
C TYR A 22 -17.61 -22.70 24.54
N ALA A 23 -16.74 -22.13 25.38
CA ALA A 23 -15.35 -22.58 25.51
C ALA A 23 -15.26 -24.05 25.96
N VAL A 24 -16.09 -24.46 26.94
CA VAL A 24 -16.15 -25.85 27.41
C VAL A 24 -16.66 -26.77 26.29
N TYR A 25 -17.74 -26.40 25.61
CA TYR A 25 -18.27 -27.14 24.46
C TYR A 25 -17.21 -27.31 23.35
N PHE A 26 -16.49 -26.23 23.04
CA PHE A 26 -15.48 -26.22 22.01
C PHE A 26 -14.30 -27.15 22.34
N ASP A 27 -13.74 -27.09 23.56
CA ASP A 27 -12.63 -27.97 23.93
C ASP A 27 -13.05 -29.45 23.97
N TYR A 28 -14.28 -29.74 24.42
CA TYR A 28 -14.83 -31.09 24.35
C TYR A 28 -14.93 -31.61 22.91
N ASN A 29 -15.47 -30.82 21.98
CA ASN A 29 -15.56 -31.19 20.57
C ASN A 29 -14.17 -31.36 19.93
N ARG A 30 -13.22 -30.47 20.24
CA ARG A 30 -11.85 -30.53 19.73
C ARG A 30 -11.14 -31.84 20.08
N ARG A 31 -11.27 -32.28 21.33
CA ARG A 31 -10.61 -33.52 21.81
C ARG A 31 -11.31 -34.78 21.30
N ASN A 32 -12.65 -34.81 21.34
CA ASN A 32 -13.40 -36.05 21.16
C ASN A 32 -13.83 -36.34 19.71
N LYS A 33 -13.94 -35.33 18.84
CA LYS A 33 -14.48 -35.51 17.47
C LYS A 33 -13.42 -35.32 16.38
N ALA A 34 -13.19 -36.36 15.58
CA ALA A 34 -12.22 -36.32 14.48
C ALA A 34 -12.64 -35.38 13.34
N GLU A 35 -13.93 -35.40 12.96
CA GLU A 35 -14.47 -34.54 11.90
C GLU A 35 -14.37 -33.05 12.28
N PHE A 36 -14.67 -32.69 13.53
CA PHE A 36 -14.54 -31.32 14.02
C PHE A 36 -13.09 -30.79 13.88
N ARG A 37 -12.08 -31.62 14.16
CA ARG A 37 -10.67 -31.24 13.95
C ARG A 37 -10.32 -31.08 12.48
N ARG A 38 -10.86 -31.93 11.60
CA ARG A 38 -10.64 -31.86 10.16
C ARG A 38 -11.23 -30.56 9.60
N GLU A 39 -12.44 -30.23 10.01
CA GLU A 39 -13.11 -28.99 9.64
C GLU A 39 -12.35 -27.77 10.13
N LEU A 40 -11.89 -27.76 11.39
CA LEU A 40 -11.09 -26.67 11.95
C LEU A 40 -9.81 -26.42 11.13
N ARG A 41 -9.06 -27.47 10.80
CA ARG A 41 -7.86 -27.37 9.94
C ARG A 41 -8.18 -26.89 8.52
N ARG A 42 -9.32 -27.30 7.97
CA ARG A 42 -9.77 -26.86 6.64
C ARG A 42 -10.14 -25.38 6.66
N ASN A 43 -10.80 -24.91 7.71
CA ASN A 43 -11.18 -23.50 7.88
C ASN A 43 -9.95 -22.62 8.12
N GLU A 44 -9.01 -23.05 8.95
CA GLU A 44 -7.72 -22.36 9.17
C GLU A 44 -6.94 -22.22 7.85
N ARG A 45 -6.83 -23.30 7.06
CA ARG A 45 -6.20 -23.25 5.73
C ARG A 45 -6.93 -22.33 4.77
N ARG A 46 -8.26 -22.24 4.84
CA ARG A 46 -9.06 -21.33 4.01
C ARG A 46 -8.86 -19.88 4.43
N GLN A 47 -8.84 -19.60 5.72
CA GLN A 47 -8.56 -18.26 6.26
C GLN A 47 -7.16 -17.80 5.84
N HIS A 48 -6.13 -18.62 6.05
CA HIS A 48 -4.77 -18.26 5.59
C HIS A 48 -4.65 -18.10 4.07
N LYS A 49 -5.43 -18.84 3.27
CA LYS A 49 -5.48 -18.63 1.82
C LYS A 49 -6.18 -17.32 1.47
N ALA A 50 -7.31 -17.03 2.12
CA ALA A 50 -8.04 -15.79 1.94
C ALA A 50 -7.21 -14.57 2.36
N GLU A 51 -6.53 -14.60 3.50
CA GLU A 51 -5.61 -13.54 3.96
C GLU A 51 -4.49 -13.29 2.96
N LYS A 52 -3.91 -14.34 2.38
CA LYS A 52 -2.87 -14.22 1.34
C LYS A 52 -3.43 -13.63 0.05
N GLU A 53 -4.61 -14.07 -0.38
CA GLU A 53 -5.29 -13.54 -1.56
C GLU A 53 -5.67 -12.07 -1.37
N GLU A 54 -6.20 -11.70 -0.20
CA GLU A 54 -6.50 -10.32 0.18
C GLU A 54 -5.25 -9.44 0.16
N ALA A 55 -4.14 -9.88 0.77
CA ALA A 55 -2.88 -9.14 0.73
C ALA A 55 -2.33 -8.95 -0.70
N GLN A 56 -2.50 -9.96 -1.56
CA GLN A 56 -2.14 -9.86 -2.98
C GLN A 56 -3.05 -8.87 -3.72
N LEU A 57 -4.36 -8.93 -3.49
CA LEU A 57 -5.33 -8.02 -4.08
C LEU A 57 -5.10 -6.57 -3.61
N GLU A 58 -4.76 -6.36 -2.34
CA GLU A 58 -4.39 -5.03 -1.81
C GLU A 58 -3.16 -4.49 -2.51
N THR A 59 -2.11 -5.31 -2.69
CA THR A 59 -0.92 -4.91 -3.44
C THR A 59 -1.29 -4.52 -4.88
N VAL A 60 -2.09 -5.33 -5.57
CA VAL A 60 -2.54 -5.03 -6.94
C VAL A 60 -3.37 -3.74 -6.99
N ARG A 61 -4.26 -3.52 -6.03
CA ARG A 61 -5.08 -2.29 -5.93
C ARG A 61 -4.21 -1.06 -5.70
N GLN A 62 -3.22 -1.14 -4.81
CA GLN A 62 -2.28 -0.04 -4.57
C GLN A 62 -1.52 0.32 -5.86
N ARG A 63 -1.00 -0.67 -6.58
CA ARG A 63 -0.34 -0.46 -7.88
C ARG A 63 -1.27 0.15 -8.93
N GLN A 64 -2.52 -0.29 -8.98
CA GLN A 64 -3.53 0.28 -9.87
C GLN A 64 -3.84 1.74 -9.53
N ALA A 65 -3.96 2.06 -8.23
CA ALA A 65 -4.17 3.43 -7.79
C ALA A 65 -2.98 4.34 -8.16
N ILE A 66 -1.74 3.85 -8.01
CA ILE A 66 -0.53 4.58 -8.43
C ILE A 66 -0.58 4.89 -9.94
N LYS A 67 -0.91 3.89 -10.77
CA LYS A 67 -1.02 4.07 -12.23
C LYS A 67 -2.10 5.06 -12.61
N GLN A 68 -3.27 4.95 -11.99
CA GLN A 68 -4.37 5.89 -12.20
C GLN A 68 -3.97 7.31 -11.83
N SER A 69 -3.27 7.50 -10.70
CA SER A 69 -2.76 8.82 -10.29
C SER A 69 -1.83 9.44 -11.34
N VAL A 70 -0.98 8.62 -11.98
CA VAL A 70 -0.09 9.07 -13.06
C VAL A 70 -0.88 9.43 -14.31
N ASP A 71 -1.88 8.63 -14.67
CA ASP A 71 -2.73 8.91 -15.84
C ASP A 71 -3.55 10.19 -15.64
N ASP A 72 -4.09 10.41 -14.44
CA ASP A 72 -4.80 11.62 -14.07
C ASP A 72 -3.88 12.85 -14.17
N ALA A 73 -2.64 12.74 -13.67
CA ALA A 73 -1.64 13.83 -13.79
C ALA A 73 -1.28 14.12 -15.26
N LYS A 74 -1.22 13.10 -16.12
CA LYS A 74 -0.99 13.30 -17.56
C LYS A 74 -2.20 13.94 -18.25
N ALA A 75 -3.40 13.58 -17.84
CA ALA A 75 -4.64 14.13 -18.37
C ALA A 75 -4.85 15.60 -17.96
N GLU A 76 -4.42 15.99 -16.76
CA GLU A 76 -4.38 17.38 -16.29
C GLU A 76 -3.45 18.24 -17.18
N GLY A 77 -2.41 17.64 -17.74
CA GLY A 77 -1.44 18.30 -18.58
C GLY A 77 -0.35 19.03 -17.77
N PHE A 78 0.64 19.53 -18.49
CA PHE A 78 1.79 20.22 -17.89
C PHE A 78 1.96 21.59 -18.54
N PRO A 79 2.49 22.60 -17.81
CA PRO A 79 2.74 23.91 -18.39
C PRO A 79 3.70 23.83 -19.58
N ASP A 80 3.43 24.60 -20.63
CA ASP A 80 4.27 24.64 -21.84
C ASP A 80 5.33 25.75 -21.78
N ASP A 81 5.04 26.85 -21.08
CA ASP A 81 5.93 28.00 -20.95
C ASP A 81 7.05 27.76 -19.93
N VAL A 82 8.26 28.25 -20.23
CA VAL A 82 9.45 28.05 -19.39
C VAL A 82 9.25 28.60 -17.97
N GLU A 83 8.73 29.82 -17.84
CA GLU A 83 8.49 30.47 -16.55
C GLU A 83 7.44 29.71 -15.72
N SER A 84 6.37 29.26 -16.37
CA SER A 84 5.33 28.46 -15.70
C SER A 84 5.81 27.07 -15.31
N ARG A 85 6.73 26.46 -16.07
CA ARG A 85 7.37 25.18 -15.71
C ARG A 85 8.25 25.30 -14.49
N GLU A 86 9.04 26.37 -14.38
CA GLU A 86 9.88 26.61 -13.20
C GLU A 86 9.03 26.83 -11.95
N ALA A 87 7.98 27.65 -12.04
CA ALA A 87 7.05 27.87 -10.92
C ALA A 87 6.34 26.57 -10.50
N PHE A 88 5.84 25.80 -11.48
CA PHE A 88 5.20 24.52 -11.23
C PHE A 88 6.17 23.51 -10.61
N PHE A 89 7.41 23.44 -11.10
CA PHE A 89 8.45 22.59 -10.53
C PHE A 89 8.69 22.91 -9.04
N LEU A 90 8.89 24.19 -8.70
CA LEU A 90 9.13 24.60 -7.31
C LEU A 90 7.94 24.28 -6.41
N GLN A 91 6.72 24.50 -6.90
CA GLN A 91 5.50 24.14 -6.19
C GLN A 91 5.45 22.63 -5.91
N GLN A 92 5.67 21.81 -6.92
CA GLN A 92 5.60 20.36 -6.81
C GLN A 92 6.71 19.78 -5.91
N VAL A 93 7.93 20.35 -5.95
CA VAL A 93 9.00 19.94 -5.03
C VAL A 93 8.66 20.31 -3.59
N SER A 94 8.19 21.54 -3.34
CA SER A 94 7.81 21.96 -1.99
C SER A 94 6.65 21.14 -1.42
N GLU A 95 5.67 20.82 -2.27
CA GLU A 95 4.55 19.94 -1.92
C GLU A 95 5.06 18.52 -1.62
N GLY A 96 5.88 17.95 -2.50
CA GLY A 96 6.49 16.63 -2.33
C GLY A 96 7.31 16.51 -1.05
N GLU A 97 8.11 17.52 -0.70
CA GLU A 97 8.88 17.58 0.55
C GLU A 97 7.97 17.63 1.78
N THR A 98 6.93 18.45 1.73
CA THR A 98 5.94 18.57 2.82
C THR A 98 5.21 17.24 3.05
N LEU A 99 4.81 16.58 1.97
CA LEU A 99 4.11 15.29 2.01
C LEU A 99 5.04 14.15 2.44
N SER A 100 6.32 14.21 2.06
CA SER A 100 7.33 13.21 2.44
C SER A 100 7.63 13.16 3.93
N ALA A 101 7.25 14.20 4.68
CA ALA A 101 7.34 14.19 6.13
C ALA A 101 6.40 13.14 6.78
N ASP A 102 5.34 12.74 6.07
CA ASP A 102 4.38 11.73 6.53
C ASP A 102 4.51 10.43 5.71
N PRO A 103 5.00 9.33 6.31
CA PRO A 103 5.11 8.03 5.63
C PRO A 103 3.80 7.49 5.07
N THR A 104 2.65 7.90 5.62
CA THR A 104 1.33 7.46 5.13
C THR A 104 0.94 8.11 3.79
N ARG A 105 1.58 9.23 3.44
CA ARG A 105 1.32 10.02 2.22
C ARG A 105 2.39 9.81 1.15
N ALA A 106 3.13 8.70 1.22
CA ALA A 106 4.21 8.41 0.29
C ALA A 106 3.79 8.41 -1.20
N VAL A 107 2.55 7.99 -1.49
CA VAL A 107 2.01 7.99 -2.86
C VAL A 107 1.80 9.41 -3.38
N GLU A 108 1.23 10.30 -2.56
CA GLU A 108 0.99 11.69 -2.93
C GLU A 108 2.30 12.47 -3.07
N ALA A 109 3.25 12.21 -2.15
CA ALA A 109 4.60 12.77 -2.24
C ALA A 109 5.32 12.34 -3.52
N ALA A 110 5.26 11.04 -3.86
CA ALA A 110 5.85 10.52 -5.08
C ALA A 110 5.20 11.13 -6.33
N LEU A 111 3.88 11.35 -6.31
CA LEU A 111 3.17 11.99 -7.41
C LEU A 111 3.66 13.42 -7.65
N ALA A 112 3.89 14.19 -6.59
CA ALA A 112 4.42 15.55 -6.70
C ALA A 112 5.85 15.55 -7.28
N PHE A 113 6.72 14.65 -6.83
CA PHE A 113 8.06 14.51 -7.42
C PHE A 113 8.02 14.02 -8.87
N TYR A 114 7.09 13.13 -9.24
CA TYR A 114 6.87 12.72 -10.62
C TYR A 114 6.47 13.91 -11.51
N LYS A 115 5.52 14.73 -11.05
CA LYS A 115 5.11 15.96 -11.74
C LYS A 115 6.29 16.92 -11.92
N GLY A 116 7.15 17.05 -10.89
CA GLY A 116 8.39 17.81 -10.95
C GLY A 116 9.39 17.30 -11.98
N LEU A 117 9.62 15.97 -12.02
CA LEU A 117 10.48 15.34 -13.03
C LEU A 117 9.98 15.59 -14.46
N LYS A 118 8.66 15.64 -14.65
CA LYS A 118 8.06 15.77 -15.98
C LYS A 118 8.29 17.14 -16.62
N VAL A 119 8.34 18.19 -15.81
CA VAL A 119 8.58 19.57 -16.28
C VAL A 119 10.05 19.95 -16.30
N TYR A 120 10.93 19.13 -15.73
CA TYR A 120 12.35 19.42 -15.62
C TYR A 120 13.10 19.12 -16.93
N PRO A 121 14.00 20.01 -17.40
CA PRO A 121 14.70 19.80 -18.68
C PRO A 121 15.61 18.56 -18.73
N THR A 122 16.26 18.21 -17.62
CA THR A 122 17.20 17.08 -17.51
C THR A 122 16.83 16.14 -16.35
N PRO A 123 15.77 15.32 -16.49
CA PRO A 123 15.23 14.52 -15.38
C PRO A 123 16.26 13.53 -14.77
N GLY A 124 17.28 13.12 -15.54
CA GLY A 124 18.37 12.27 -15.07
C GLY A 124 19.27 12.90 -14.00
N ASP A 125 19.47 14.22 -14.02
CA ASP A 125 20.25 14.89 -12.97
C ASP A 125 19.43 15.02 -11.69
N LEU A 126 18.13 15.31 -11.86
CA LEU A 126 17.20 15.54 -10.76
C LEU A 126 16.93 14.26 -9.95
N ILE A 127 16.81 13.10 -10.60
CA ILE A 127 16.65 11.83 -9.89
C ILE A 127 17.86 11.50 -9.00
N GLY A 128 19.07 11.90 -9.41
CA GLY A 128 20.29 11.74 -8.62
C GLY A 128 20.34 12.62 -7.36
N ILE A 129 19.58 13.72 -7.34
CA ILE A 129 19.37 14.56 -6.16
C ILE A 129 18.32 13.91 -5.26
N TYR A 130 17.20 13.48 -5.83
CA TYR A 130 16.12 12.83 -5.07
C TYR A 130 16.58 11.57 -4.35
N ASP A 131 17.43 10.75 -4.97
CA ASP A 131 18.03 9.57 -4.34
C ASP A 131 18.75 9.88 -3.00
N LYS A 132 19.23 11.13 -2.83
CA LYS A 132 19.97 11.57 -1.65
C LYS A 132 19.10 12.31 -0.62
N THR A 133 18.04 12.97 -1.06
CA THR A 133 17.25 13.88 -0.21
C THR A 133 15.87 13.34 0.17
N VAL A 134 15.30 12.45 -0.64
CA VAL A 134 13.93 11.94 -0.47
C VAL A 134 13.96 10.60 0.30
N PRO A 135 13.02 10.36 1.23
CA PRO A 135 12.93 9.08 1.94
C PRO A 135 12.68 7.89 1.01
N LYS A 136 13.32 6.75 1.31
CA LYS A 136 13.22 5.51 0.52
C LYS A 136 11.78 5.06 0.19
N PRO A 137 10.80 5.10 1.11
CA PRO A 137 9.43 4.69 0.78
C PRO A 137 8.79 5.50 -0.35
N VAL A 138 9.13 6.79 -0.46
CA VAL A 138 8.65 7.67 -1.52
C VAL A 138 9.37 7.36 -2.84
N LEU A 139 10.68 7.09 -2.78
CA LEU A 139 11.48 6.70 -3.94
C LEU A 139 11.01 5.38 -4.56
N ASP A 140 10.63 4.40 -3.74
CA ASP A 140 10.14 3.10 -4.22
C ASP A 140 8.83 3.27 -5.01
N VAL A 141 7.91 4.14 -4.54
CA VAL A 141 6.67 4.47 -5.25
C VAL A 141 6.95 5.29 -6.51
N LEU A 142 7.87 6.27 -6.43
CA LEU A 142 8.28 7.07 -7.57
C LEU A 142 8.89 6.20 -8.68
N ALA A 143 9.71 5.21 -8.33
CA ALA A 143 10.26 4.25 -9.28
C ALA A 143 9.16 3.46 -10.01
N GLU A 144 8.09 3.09 -9.30
CA GLU A 144 6.92 2.44 -9.92
C GLU A 144 6.20 3.38 -10.91
N MET A 145 6.02 4.66 -10.56
CA MET A 145 5.44 5.67 -11.44
C MET A 145 6.29 5.89 -12.71
N ILE A 146 7.61 5.98 -12.55
CA ILE A 146 8.56 6.13 -13.66
C ILE A 146 8.54 4.90 -14.57
N ALA A 147 8.53 3.68 -14.00
CA ALA A 147 8.47 2.45 -14.78
C ALA A 147 7.17 2.32 -15.59
N TYR A 148 6.07 2.91 -15.10
CA TYR A 148 4.82 3.00 -15.83
C TYR A 148 4.84 4.09 -16.93
N ASP A 149 5.49 5.23 -16.68
CA ASP A 149 5.60 6.31 -17.66
C ASP A 149 6.83 6.20 -18.58
N SER A 150 6.69 5.44 -19.65
CA SER A 150 7.75 5.31 -20.68
C SER A 150 8.08 6.60 -21.43
N THR A 151 7.32 7.69 -21.25
CA THR A 151 7.61 8.99 -21.88
C THR A 151 8.62 9.82 -21.08
N LEU A 152 8.93 9.40 -19.84
CA LEU A 152 9.93 10.03 -19.01
C LEU A 152 11.29 9.39 -19.31
N ASN A 153 12.09 10.03 -20.16
CA ASN A 153 13.39 9.49 -20.56
C ASN A 153 14.45 9.83 -19.50
N ILE A 154 14.45 9.08 -18.40
CA ILE A 154 15.55 9.09 -17.44
C ILE A 154 16.65 8.22 -18.03
N GLY A 155 17.61 8.82 -18.75
CA GLY A 155 18.74 8.09 -19.33
C GLY A 155 19.38 7.15 -18.30
N GLN A 156 19.81 5.95 -18.72
CA GLN A 156 20.25 4.80 -17.90
C GLN A 156 20.43 5.11 -16.40
N TYR A 157 19.32 5.17 -15.66
CA TYR A 157 19.36 5.29 -14.21
C TYR A 157 19.79 3.94 -13.64
N THR A 158 21.06 3.84 -13.27
CA THR A 158 21.65 2.69 -12.56
C THR A 158 21.53 2.86 -11.04
N GLY A 159 20.45 3.49 -10.55
CA GLY A 159 20.17 3.51 -9.12
C GLY A 159 19.78 2.10 -8.70
N GLY A 160 20.46 1.57 -7.68
CA GLY A 160 20.43 0.18 -7.25
C GLY A 160 19.09 -0.28 -6.67
N VAL A 161 18.04 -0.25 -7.47
CA VAL A 161 16.88 -1.11 -7.28
C VAL A 161 17.35 -2.50 -7.71
N ASN A 162 17.94 -3.25 -6.77
CA ASN A 162 17.93 -4.71 -6.81
C ASN A 162 16.46 -5.19 -6.70
N ALA A 163 15.60 -4.78 -7.62
CA ALA A 163 14.49 -5.60 -8.03
C ALA A 163 15.15 -6.69 -8.86
N ASN A 164 15.62 -7.74 -8.17
CA ASN A 164 15.83 -9.02 -8.81
C ASN A 164 14.50 -9.41 -9.44
N LEU A 165 14.30 -9.01 -10.69
CA LEU A 165 13.19 -9.42 -11.54
C LEU A 165 13.20 -10.95 -11.72
N SER A 166 14.35 -11.58 -11.47
CA SER A 166 14.57 -13.02 -11.40
C SER A 166 14.10 -13.69 -10.10
N ASP A 167 13.70 -12.95 -9.06
CA ASP A 167 13.26 -13.48 -7.76
C ASP A 167 11.74 -13.29 -7.54
N MET A 168 11.02 -12.85 -8.56
CA MET A 168 9.56 -12.97 -8.56
C MET A 168 9.19 -14.45 -8.71
N PRO A 169 8.39 -15.05 -7.80
CA PRO A 169 7.84 -16.36 -8.03
C PRO A 169 6.97 -16.27 -9.30
N THR A 170 7.45 -16.89 -10.37
CA THR A 170 6.65 -17.18 -11.55
C THR A 170 5.48 -18.04 -11.07
N VAL A 171 4.33 -17.41 -10.85
CA VAL A 171 3.06 -18.10 -10.64
C VAL A 171 2.78 -18.85 -11.94
N GLY A 172 3.19 -20.11 -11.95
CA GLY A 172 2.96 -21.05 -13.03
C GLY A 172 1.46 -21.12 -13.31
N LEU A 173 1.09 -20.71 -14.52
CA LEU A 173 -0.12 -21.14 -15.19
C LEU A 173 0.23 -22.47 -15.87
N ASP A 174 0.10 -23.57 -15.13
CA ASP A 174 -0.09 -24.94 -15.62
C ASP A 174 -0.85 -25.74 -14.56
#